data_AF-A0A4Q5QQ46-F1
#
_entry.id   AF-A0A4Q5QQ46-F1
#
_cell.length_a   1.000
_cell.length_b   1.000
_cell.length_c   1.000
_cell.angle_alpha   90.00
_cell.angle_beta   90.00
_cell.angle_gamma   90.00
#
_symmetry.space_group_name_H-M   'P 1'
#
loop_
_entity.id
_entity.type
_entity.pdbx_description
1 polymer ?
#
loop_
_entity_poly.entity_id
_entity_poly.type
_entity_poly.pdbx_seq_one_letter_code
_entity_poly.pdbx_strand_id
1 'polypeptide(L)' 'MSAHINQPVHVVRGQSRFCLRVQLSRMGLRPYTWEIYDDEDTKIVRRSPETFRTSADAWAAGMVVLQTPD' A
#
# COMPACT_ATOMS: atom_id res chain seq x y z
N MET A 1 12.73 -37.44 13.44
CA MET A 1 11.58 -36.87 12.71
C MET A 1 11.08 -35.69 13.51
N SER A 2 11.47 -34.46 13.15
CA SER A 2 11.11 -33.25 13.89
C SER A 2 9.91 -32.60 13.21
N ALA A 3 8.75 -32.65 13.86
CA ALA A 3 7.54 -31.97 13.41
C ALA A 3 7.68 -30.47 13.68
N HIS A 4 7.91 -29.69 12.62
CA HIS A 4 7.78 -28.24 12.69
C HIS A 4 6.29 -27.90 12.75
N ILE A 5 5.80 -27.60 13.94
CA ILE A 5 4.48 -27.02 14.14
C ILE A 5 4.54 -25.61 13.55
N ASN A 6 4.10 -25.47 12.30
CA ASN A 6 3.74 -24.16 11.75
C ASN A 6 2.54 -23.67 12.56
N GLN A 7 2.80 -22.95 13.65
CA GLN A 7 1.75 -22.22 14.33
C GLN A 7 1.18 -21.21 13.34
N PRO A 8 -0.14 -21.18 13.10
CA PRO A 8 -0.73 -20.10 12.34
C PRO A 8 -0.43 -18.81 13.09
N VAL A 9 0.36 -17.93 12.46
CA VAL A 9 0.56 -16.57 12.93
C VAL A 9 -0.84 -15.96 12.91
N HIS A 10 -1.45 -15.82 14.10
CA HIS A 10 -2.70 -15.10 14.25
C HIS A 10 -2.41 -13.64 13.92
N VAL A 11 -2.53 -13.29 12.64
CA VAL A 11 -2.48 -11.91 12.18
C VAL A 11 -3.79 -11.28 12.65
N VAL A 12 -3.74 -10.59 13.79
CA VAL A 12 -4.81 -9.68 14.21
C VAL A 12 -4.80 -8.52 13.22
N ARG A 13 -5.56 -8.64 12.14
CA ARG A 13 -5.69 -7.61 11.09
C ARG A 13 -6.48 -6.42 11.66
N GLY A 14 -5.99 -5.20 11.42
CA GLY A 14 -6.71 -3.97 11.74
C GLY A 14 -7.97 -3.79 10.90
N GLN A 15 -8.74 -2.72 11.15
CA GLN A 15 -10.04 -2.47 10.49
C GLN A 15 -9.99 -2.25 8.96
N SER A 16 -8.82 -1.99 8.38
CA SER A 16 -8.68 -1.76 6.94
C SER A 16 -7.78 -2.82 6.30
N ARG A 17 -8.36 -3.62 5.40
CA ARG A 17 -7.62 -4.55 4.51
C ARG A 17 -6.79 -3.83 3.46
N PHE A 18 -7.06 -2.54 3.24
CA PHE A 18 -6.40 -1.76 2.23
C PHE A 18 -5.20 -1.03 2.83
N CYS A 19 -4.05 -1.18 2.20
CA CYS A 19 -2.79 -0.57 2.62
C CYS A 19 -2.26 0.36 1.54
N LEU A 20 -1.61 1.44 1.96
CA LEU A 20 -0.96 2.41 1.08
C LEU A 20 0.54 2.08 0.96
N ARG A 21 1.06 2.14 -0.26
CA ARG A 21 2.49 2.08 -0.55
C ARG A 21 2.89 3.23 -1.44
N VAL A 22 3.99 3.90 -1.10
CA VAL A 22 4.66 4.87 -1.99
C VAL A 22 5.80 4.16 -2.70
N GLN A 23 5.91 4.39 -4.00
CA GLN A 23 6.94 3.81 -4.85
C GLN A 23 7.64 4.89 -5.69
N LEU A 24 8.88 4.59 -6.07
CA LEU A 24 9.63 5.35 -7.07
C LEU A 24 9.30 4.79 -8.46
N SER A 25 8.47 5.50 -9.22
CA SER A 25 7.94 5.00 -10.50
C SER A 25 8.82 5.36 -11.70
N ARG A 26 9.56 6.48 -11.65
CA ARG A 26 10.35 6.98 -12.78
C ARG A 26 11.59 7.76 -12.34
N MET A 27 12.57 7.84 -13.24
CA MET A 27 13.60 8.89 -13.20
C MET A 27 13.01 10.20 -13.71
N GLY A 28 13.07 11.28 -12.91
CA GLY A 28 12.56 12.60 -13.29
C GLY A 28 12.26 13.50 -12.10
N LEU A 29 11.73 14.70 -12.37
CA LEU A 29 11.42 15.73 -11.34
C LEU A 29 10.30 15.31 -10.38
N ARG A 30 9.48 14.33 -10.76
CA ARG A 30 8.37 13.81 -9.95
C ARG A 30 8.46 12.28 -9.89
N PRO A 31 9.39 11.71 -9.10
CA PRO A 31 9.67 10.28 -9.16
C PRO A 31 8.71 9.45 -8.31
N TYR A 32 7.90 10.07 -7.43
CA TYR A 32 7.08 9.36 -6.46
C TYR A 32 5.64 9.15 -6.94
N THR A 33 5.10 7.95 -6.69
CA THR A 33 3.70 7.59 -6.89
C THR A 33 3.19 6.81 -5.68
N TRP A 34 1.87 6.71 -5.53
CA TRP A 34 1.25 5.85 -4.54
C TRP A 34 0.44 4.73 -5.18
N GLU A 35 0.27 3.63 -4.44
CA GLU A 35 -0.60 2.51 -4.79
C GLU A 35 -1.33 2.05 -3.52
N ILE A 36 -2.61 1.71 -3.67
CA ILE A 36 -3.38 1.04 -2.64
C ILE A 36 -3.51 -0.42 -3.05
N TYR A 37 -3.13 -1.31 -2.15
CA TYR A 37 -3.23 -2.75 -2.35
C TYR A 37 -4.11 -3.37 -1.26
N ASP A 38 -4.75 -4.46 -1.61
CA ASP A 38 -5.42 -5.35 -0.67
C ASP A 38 -4.36 -6.23 0.00
N ASP A 39 -4.20 -6.14 1.32
CA ASP A 39 -3.27 -6.96 2.09
C ASP A 39 -3.64 -8.44 2.08
N GLU A 40 -4.90 -8.78 1.80
CA GLU A 40 -5.36 -10.17 1.76
C GLU A 40 -5.02 -10.84 0.42
N ASP A 41 -5.33 -10.16 -0.69
CA ASP A 41 -5.14 -10.68 -2.05
C ASP A 41 -3.80 -10.22 -2.68
N THR A 42 -3.02 -9.40 -1.97
CA THR A 42 -1.81 -8.72 -2.48
C THR A 42 -2.04 -7.99 -3.81
N LYS A 43 -3.29 -7.63 -4.10
CA LYS A 43 -3.73 -7.08 -5.38
C LYS A 43 -3.73 -5.56 -5.30
N ILE A 44 -3.22 -4.90 -6.34
CA ILE A 44 -3.32 -3.45 -6.47
C ILE A 44 -4.77 -3.10 -6.82
N VAL A 45 -5.42 -2.33 -5.94
CA VAL A 45 -6.82 -1.90 -6.07
C VAL A 45 -6.89 -0.53 -6.73
N ARG A 46 -5.97 0.38 -6.37
CA ARG A 46 -5.88 1.72 -6.97
C ARG A 46 -4.43 2.12 -7.16
N ARG A 47 -4.17 2.87 -8.25
CA ARG A 47 -2.88 3.48 -8.54
C ARG A 47 -3.03 4.99 -8.59
N SER A 48 -1.95 5.68 -8.24
CA SER A 48 -1.87 7.12 -8.38
C SER A 48 -2.09 7.53 -9.84
N PRO A 49 -3.05 8.43 -10.13
CA PRO A 49 -3.21 9.02 -11.45
C PRO A 49 -2.08 10.02 -11.79
N GLU A 50 -1.41 10.55 -10.77
CA GLU A 50 -0.38 11.58 -10.89
C GLU A 50 0.98 11.14 -10.31
N THR A 51 2.02 11.91 -10.58
CA THR A 51 3.35 11.74 -9.99
C THR A 51 3.70 12.95 -9.13
N PHE A 52 4.50 12.73 -8.08
CA PHE A 52 4.82 13.72 -7.06
C PHE A 52 6.33 13.96 -6.94
N ARG A 53 6.69 15.18 -6.53
CA ARG A 53 8.08 15.59 -6.31
C ARG A 53 8.67 14.95 -5.05
N THR A 54 7.85 14.73 -4.03
CA THR A 54 8.28 14.15 -2.74
C THR A 54 7.46 12.92 -2.39
N SER A 55 8.04 12.01 -1.62
CA SER A 55 7.35 10.84 -1.07
C SER A 55 6.23 11.23 -0.11
N ALA A 56 6.40 12.32 0.64
CA ALA A 56 5.42 12.85 1.57
C ALA A 56 4.14 13.30 0.85
N ASP A 57 4.27 14.01 -0.27
CA ASP A 57 3.12 14.44 -1.08
C ASP A 57 2.36 13.23 -1.64
N ALA A 58 3.09 12.23 -2.15
CA ALA A 58 2.49 10.99 -2.64
C ALA A 58 1.75 10.23 -1.53
N TRP A 59 2.33 10.17 -0.33
CA TRP A 59 1.70 9.56 0.83
C TRP A 59 0.42 10.30 1.23
N ALA A 60 0.46 11.62 1.36
CA ALA A 60 -0.69 12.44 1.74
C ALA A 60 -1.85 12.27 0.75
N ALA A 61 -1.56 12.33 -0.56
CA ALA A 61 -2.56 12.12 -1.60
C ALA A 61 -3.17 10.71 -1.53
N GLY A 62 -2.35 9.69 -1.33
CA GLY A 62 -2.81 8.31 -1.20
C GLY A 62 -3.65 8.06 0.06
N MET A 63 -3.31 8.70 1.18
CA MET A 63 -4.07 8.60 2.43
C MET A 63 -5.47 9.19 2.31
N VAL A 64 -5.62 10.32 1.60
CA VAL A 64 -6.95 10.90 1.32
C VAL A 64 -7.81 9.89 0.56
N VAL A 65 -7.25 9.26 -0.47
CA VAL A 65 -7.96 8.25 -1.26
C VAL A 65 -8.30 7.02 -0.43
N LEU A 66 -7.38 6.56 0.43
CA LEU A 66 -7.59 5.41 1.32
C LEU A 66 -8.70 5.65 2.34
N GLN A 67 -8.83 6.87 2.84
CA GLN A 67 -9.84 7.26 3.85
C GLN A 67 -11.19 7.64 3.25
N THR A 68 -11.28 7.82 1.93
CA THR A 68 -12.54 8.16 1.26
C THR A 68 -13.32 6.87 1.01
N PRO A 69 -14.49 6.66 1.65
CA PRO A 69 -15.40 5.58 1.28
C PRO A 69 -15.94 5.85 -0.14
N ASP A 70 -15.93 4.82 -0.99
CA ASP A 70 -16.49 4.84 -2.34
C ASP A 70 -18.02 5.04 -2.31
#